data_AF-A0AAJ7CCW7-F1
#
_entry.id   AF-A0AAJ7CCW7-F1
#
_cell.length_a   1.000
_cell.length_b   1.000
_cell.length_c   1.000
_cell.angle_alpha   90.00
_cell.angle_beta   90.00
_cell.angle_gamma   90.00
#
_symmetry.space_group_name_H-M   'P 1'
#
loop_
_entity.id
_entity.type
_entity.pdbx_description
1 polymer ?
#
loop_
_entity_poly.entity_id
_entity_poly.type
_entity_poly.pdbx_seq_one_letter_code
_entity_poly.pdbx_strand_id
1 'polypeptide(L)'
;MILDEGITSTATCISSMKSELSTSISGNPPVHSWPTSGILPLTRASFEGCLYRGEGNANVVIALPRERKVVRFRKSSPGEVSPDAGRARVEREVDFLRSVISGFLGCYVQTPYILRGNQDDMAALSEAIYAFRPEYRRNKEIVEEYATKFPDYTFLPPSFDTPEAHSDEPAKYTFCVEIKPKQGFLHDQECQFKKCPYCLTQYYKLKNGTVSQRSRYCPLDLFSGDNDRMQNALRGLLESPQNNLKIFKDGIIVYSQDSCPDDIEHIFADWFPSSTPCTPEQYFNKFSSLVIATLLRSFPQNLQSVIESHPHVEPCDDLDPPSRMNLEIVAKAKKILYFAGEECNFTTGHLPPDSVLGRILCMQQLPYCSADIVYRIYSKYRAVLNDEVIYSNIIEMHRNEMESREHVASHKRKQAHLYLTQSDNVKRSMEDTNELYTRNLSLCKIKLQDTNGNRRNETHCCHWIFNNDSNIKEEKKLDLATNSVSLINKRNSVIRQKRKIDVKTSNNPLSIEQLRVLQNYLLFSTARDCSILMAFREFDPNTSSNVPSDHVIKISEGLHYLANVGVSDLDPKSVRCIEKHRLRDVDILNAVIQVLEEELALRNQGSLEGHKQHISKCSD
;
A
#
# COMPACT_ATOMS: atom_id res chain seq x y z
N MET A 1 -22.57 -3.15 -51.47
CA MET A 1 -22.97 -1.91 -52.15
C MET A 1 -23.56 -0.99 -51.11
N ILE A 2 -22.92 0.18 -50.91
CA ILE A 2 -23.37 1.36 -50.14
C ILE A 2 -23.33 1.13 -48.61
N LEU A 3 -22.25 1.47 -47.89
CA LEU A 3 -21.82 2.81 -47.38
C LEU A 3 -22.86 3.36 -46.39
N ASP A 4 -22.59 3.56 -45.09
CA ASP A 4 -21.67 4.50 -44.40
C ASP A 4 -22.57 5.40 -43.51
N GLU A 5 -21.99 5.99 -42.47
CA GLU A 5 -22.54 6.96 -41.50
C GLU A 5 -23.11 6.45 -40.16
N GLY A 6 -22.51 6.99 -39.08
CA GLY A 6 -23.03 6.88 -37.71
C GLY A 6 -22.02 7.10 -36.58
N ILE A 7 -20.74 7.40 -36.85
CA ILE A 7 -19.76 7.87 -35.85
C ILE A 7 -19.75 9.40 -35.90
N THR A 8 -20.46 10.07 -34.98
CA THR A 8 -20.26 11.50 -34.63
C THR A 8 -21.21 11.88 -33.49
N SER A 9 -20.77 11.74 -32.22
CA SER A 9 -21.31 12.54 -31.10
C SER A 9 -20.47 12.39 -29.83
N THR A 10 -19.18 12.74 -29.88
CA THR A 10 -18.35 12.93 -28.67
C THR A 10 -17.42 14.15 -28.75
N ALA A 11 -17.55 15.02 -29.76
CA ALA A 11 -16.61 16.11 -30.03
C ALA A 11 -17.10 17.54 -29.68
N THR A 12 -18.26 17.72 -29.02
CA THR A 12 -18.87 19.07 -28.91
C THR A 12 -19.03 19.60 -27.48
N CYS A 13 -18.10 19.31 -26.58
CA CYS A 13 -18.13 19.90 -25.22
C CYS A 13 -16.80 20.51 -24.74
N ILE A 14 -15.88 20.85 -25.67
CA ILE A 14 -14.55 21.42 -25.33
C ILE A 14 -14.49 22.95 -25.58
N SER A 15 -15.45 23.56 -26.28
CA SER A 15 -15.39 24.98 -26.65
C SER A 15 -16.06 25.97 -25.69
N SER A 16 -16.74 25.53 -24.62
CA SER A 16 -17.52 26.44 -23.75
C SER A 16 -16.90 26.76 -22.38
N MET A 17 -15.66 26.35 -22.10
CA MET A 17 -15.02 26.52 -20.78
C MET A 17 -14.08 27.74 -20.65
N LYS A 18 -14.09 28.68 -21.60
CA LYS A 18 -13.11 29.80 -21.63
C LYS A 18 -13.59 31.16 -21.13
N SER A 19 -14.81 31.32 -20.60
CA SER A 19 -15.24 32.62 -20.06
C SER A 19 -15.96 32.48 -18.73
N GLU A 20 -15.20 32.45 -17.64
CA GLU A 20 -15.57 32.96 -16.32
C GLU A 20 -14.42 32.66 -15.33
N LEU A 21 -13.29 33.34 -15.52
CA LEU A 21 -12.21 33.35 -14.53
C LEU A 21 -11.73 34.79 -14.34
N SER A 22 -12.48 35.56 -13.57
CA SER A 22 -12.01 36.84 -13.04
C SER A 22 -12.82 37.22 -11.81
N THR A 23 -12.35 36.87 -10.61
CA THR A 23 -12.17 37.83 -9.49
C THR A 23 -11.63 37.19 -8.20
N SER A 24 -10.70 37.94 -7.59
CA SER A 24 -10.19 37.93 -6.21
C SER A 24 -9.42 36.71 -5.68
N ILE A 25 -8.09 36.79 -5.86
CA ILE A 25 -7.06 36.15 -5.02
C ILE A 25 -6.62 37.17 -3.96
N SER A 26 -6.85 36.88 -2.67
CA SER A 26 -6.00 37.38 -1.59
C SER A 26 -6.22 36.55 -0.32
N GLY A 27 -5.28 35.64 -0.04
CA GLY A 27 -5.26 34.89 1.22
C GLY A 27 -4.17 33.83 1.16
N ASN A 28 -3.13 33.98 1.98
CA ASN A 28 -2.09 32.98 2.15
C ASN A 28 -2.71 31.59 2.46
N PRO A 29 -2.17 30.49 1.91
CA PRO A 29 -2.71 29.15 2.17
C PRO A 29 -2.47 28.79 3.65
N PRO A 30 -3.48 28.29 4.36
CA PRO A 30 -3.30 27.87 5.74
C PRO A 30 -2.44 26.60 5.78
N VAL A 31 -1.43 26.64 6.65
CA VAL A 31 -0.67 25.48 7.11
C VAL A 31 -1.64 24.37 7.50
N HIS A 32 -1.42 23.16 6.96
CA HIS A 32 -2.23 21.96 7.17
C HIS A 32 -2.64 21.75 8.64
N SER A 33 -3.83 22.24 8.99
CA SER A 33 -4.55 21.89 10.21
C SER A 33 -5.47 20.72 9.88
N TRP A 34 -5.37 19.66 10.68
CA TRP A 34 -6.29 18.53 10.60
C TRP A 34 -7.73 19.05 10.83
N PRO A 35 -8.67 18.83 9.90
CA PRO A 35 -10.04 19.27 10.11
C PRO A 35 -10.62 18.51 11.30
N THR A 36 -11.20 19.27 12.23
CA THR A 36 -12.03 18.74 13.32
C THR A 36 -13.14 17.89 12.70
N SER A 37 -13.38 16.71 13.26
CA SER A 37 -14.29 15.65 12.82
C SER A 37 -15.72 16.13 12.50
N GLY A 38 -15.93 16.75 11.34
CA GLY A 38 -17.22 17.18 10.85
C GLY A 38 -17.75 16.22 9.78
N ILE A 39 -18.97 15.73 9.95
CA ILE A 39 -19.73 15.06 8.88
C ILE A 39 -20.20 16.15 7.92
N LEU A 40 -19.85 16.03 6.64
CA LEU A 40 -20.25 16.98 5.61
C LEU A 40 -21.56 16.53 4.94
N PRO A 41 -22.45 17.45 4.56
CA PRO A 41 -23.65 17.09 3.80
C PRO A 41 -23.28 16.59 2.40
N LEU A 42 -23.94 15.51 1.97
CA LEU A 42 -23.97 15.03 0.59
C LEU A 42 -25.35 15.31 0.03
N THR A 43 -25.43 16.20 -0.94
CA THR A 43 -26.68 16.59 -1.59
C THR A 43 -26.62 16.27 -3.07
N ARG A 44 -27.76 16.32 -3.77
CA ARG A 44 -27.80 16.22 -5.23
C ARG A 44 -26.81 17.12 -5.98
N ALA A 45 -26.62 18.35 -5.51
CA ALA A 45 -25.65 19.28 -6.08
C ALA A 45 -24.19 18.80 -5.91
N SER A 46 -23.91 18.01 -4.86
CA SER A 46 -22.57 17.50 -4.56
C SER A 46 -22.07 16.45 -5.58
N PHE A 47 -22.95 15.89 -6.40
CA PHE A 47 -22.60 14.90 -7.42
C PHE A 47 -23.02 15.34 -8.84
N GLU A 48 -23.30 16.63 -9.04
CA GLU A 48 -23.49 17.18 -10.38
C GLU A 48 -22.19 17.06 -11.20
N GLY A 49 -22.28 16.44 -12.38
CA GLY A 49 -21.10 16.15 -13.20
C GLY A 49 -20.17 15.08 -12.62
N CYS A 50 -20.63 14.26 -11.66
CA CYS A 50 -19.88 13.10 -11.21
C CYS A 50 -19.74 12.04 -12.32
N LEU A 51 -18.68 11.25 -12.24
CA LEU A 51 -18.43 10.15 -13.17
C LEU A 51 -18.37 8.84 -12.40
N TYR A 52 -19.04 7.81 -12.90
CA TYR A 52 -18.83 6.46 -12.38
C TYR A 52 -17.37 6.04 -12.63
N ARG A 53 -16.63 5.74 -11.56
CA ARG A 53 -15.21 5.36 -11.64
C ARG A 53 -15.02 3.85 -11.67
N GLY A 54 -15.82 3.13 -10.88
CA GLY A 54 -15.73 1.67 -10.79
C GLY A 54 -16.31 1.13 -9.49
N GLU A 55 -16.43 -0.19 -9.39
CA GLU A 55 -16.92 -0.83 -8.17
C GLU A 55 -16.25 -2.18 -7.89
N GLY A 56 -16.04 -2.45 -6.60
CA GLY A 56 -15.59 -3.75 -6.09
C GLY A 56 -16.77 -4.60 -5.62
N ASN A 57 -16.53 -5.64 -4.84
CA ASN A 57 -17.62 -6.41 -4.22
C ASN A 57 -18.31 -5.62 -3.07
N ALA A 58 -17.56 -4.72 -2.44
CA ALA A 58 -17.95 -4.05 -1.21
C ALA A 58 -18.38 -2.59 -1.41
N ASN A 59 -17.79 -1.90 -2.40
CA ASN A 59 -17.93 -0.46 -2.52
C ASN A 59 -18.13 -0.05 -4.00
N VAL A 60 -18.83 1.06 -4.21
CA VAL A 60 -18.91 1.80 -5.48
C VAL A 60 -18.12 3.10 -5.32
N VAL A 61 -17.41 3.52 -6.36
CA VAL A 61 -16.65 4.77 -6.38
C VAL A 61 -17.17 5.65 -7.52
N ILE A 62 -17.46 6.90 -7.19
CA ILE A 62 -17.69 7.97 -8.17
C ILE A 62 -16.56 8.98 -8.07
N ALA A 63 -16.19 9.57 -9.20
CA ALA A 63 -15.26 10.68 -9.27
C ALA A 63 -16.00 12.01 -9.30
N LEU A 64 -15.39 13.02 -8.68
CA LEU A 64 -15.76 14.43 -8.72
C LEU A 64 -14.62 15.19 -9.42
N PRO A 65 -14.60 15.22 -10.78
CA PRO A 65 -13.43 15.67 -11.53
C PRO A 65 -13.02 17.11 -11.22
N ARG A 66 -14.00 18.00 -11.06
CA ARG A 66 -13.76 19.43 -10.73
C ARG A 66 -13.01 19.61 -9.41
N GLU A 67 -13.23 18.71 -8.46
CA GLU A 67 -12.59 18.77 -7.14
C GLU A 67 -11.32 17.91 -7.05
N ARG A 68 -11.04 17.07 -8.06
CA ARG A 68 -10.05 15.96 -8.00
C ARG A 68 -10.22 15.11 -6.73
N LYS A 69 -11.48 14.75 -6.46
CA LYS A 69 -11.88 13.88 -5.35
C LYS A 69 -12.64 12.67 -5.86
N VAL A 70 -12.69 11.62 -5.07
CA VAL A 70 -13.60 10.48 -5.26
C VAL A 70 -14.47 10.29 -4.04
N VAL A 71 -15.70 9.83 -4.23
CA VAL A 71 -16.61 9.46 -3.14
C VAL A 71 -16.88 7.97 -3.23
N ARG A 72 -16.72 7.29 -2.09
CA ARG A 72 -16.89 5.86 -1.96
C ARG A 72 -18.14 5.54 -1.15
N PHE A 73 -19.01 4.73 -1.74
CA PHE A 73 -20.27 4.28 -1.19
C PHE A 73 -20.20 2.80 -0.85
N ARG A 74 -20.82 2.41 0.25
CA ARG A 74 -20.93 1.01 0.63
C ARG A 74 -22.05 0.33 -0.14
N LYS A 75 -21.78 -0.91 -0.54
CA LYS A 75 -22.77 -1.81 -1.11
C LYS A 75 -23.31 -2.78 -0.07
N SER A 76 -24.61 -3.00 -0.12
CA SER A 76 -25.32 -3.97 0.71
C SER A 76 -26.14 -4.91 -0.15
N SER A 77 -26.40 -6.10 0.39
CA SER A 77 -27.34 -7.02 -0.25
C SER A 77 -28.76 -6.42 -0.18
N PRO A 78 -29.66 -6.72 -1.13
CA PRO A 78 -31.03 -6.24 -1.06
C PRO A 78 -31.69 -6.59 0.28
N GLY A 79 -32.30 -5.59 0.94
CA GLY A 79 -32.91 -5.73 2.26
C GLY A 79 -31.95 -5.67 3.47
N GLU A 80 -30.64 -5.61 3.25
CA GLU A 80 -29.63 -5.46 4.31
C GLU A 80 -29.40 -3.97 4.60
N VAL A 81 -30.13 -3.43 5.57
CA VAL A 81 -30.02 -2.03 6.01
C VAL A 81 -29.42 -1.97 7.41
N SER A 82 -28.35 -1.18 7.59
CA SER A 82 -27.76 -0.95 8.91
C SER A 82 -28.71 -0.14 9.80
N PRO A 83 -28.91 -0.49 11.09
CA PRO A 83 -29.78 0.26 12.00
C PRO A 83 -29.43 1.73 12.17
N ASP A 84 -28.16 2.08 11.97
CA ASP A 84 -27.60 3.44 12.09
C ASP A 84 -27.30 4.07 10.72
N ALA A 85 -27.90 3.54 9.65
CA ALA A 85 -27.68 3.93 8.25
C ALA A 85 -26.21 3.88 7.78
N GLY A 86 -25.33 3.15 8.50
CA GLY A 86 -23.92 2.96 8.14
C GLY A 86 -22.94 3.85 8.90
N ARG A 87 -23.41 4.66 9.86
CA ARG A 87 -22.59 5.63 10.59
C ARG A 87 -21.39 5.01 11.30
N ALA A 88 -21.63 4.02 12.17
CA ALA A 88 -20.57 3.39 12.97
C ALA A 88 -19.54 2.70 12.07
N ARG A 89 -19.97 2.11 10.96
CA ARG A 89 -19.06 1.52 9.96
C ARG A 89 -18.12 2.59 9.40
N VAL A 90 -18.65 3.71 8.91
CA VAL A 90 -17.82 4.77 8.31
C VAL A 90 -16.90 5.39 9.36
N GLU A 91 -17.39 5.67 10.57
CA GLU A 91 -16.56 6.17 11.68
C GLU A 91 -15.41 5.21 11.99
N ARG A 92 -15.66 3.89 12.06
CA ARG A 92 -14.60 2.89 12.22
C ARG A 92 -13.61 2.85 11.07
N GLU A 93 -14.07 2.90 9.81
CA GLU A 93 -13.20 2.91 8.63
C GLU A 93 -12.25 4.12 8.66
N VAL A 94 -12.78 5.30 8.97
CA VAL A 94 -12.00 6.54 9.07
C VAL A 94 -11.03 6.50 10.25
N ASP A 95 -11.47 6.06 11.42
CA ASP A 95 -10.62 5.96 12.60
C ASP A 95 -9.53 4.89 12.44
N PHE A 96 -9.85 3.76 11.81
CA PHE A 96 -8.86 2.74 11.48
C PHE A 96 -7.77 3.29 10.55
N LEU A 97 -8.18 4.00 9.49
CA LEU A 97 -7.23 4.62 8.56
C LEU A 97 -6.37 5.67 9.27
N ARG A 98 -7.01 6.53 10.08
CA ARG A 98 -6.37 7.66 10.77
C ARG A 98 -5.42 7.20 11.86
N SER A 99 -5.83 6.28 12.72
CA SER A 99 -5.07 5.92 13.93
C SER A 99 -4.13 4.74 13.70
N VAL A 100 -4.48 3.80 12.82
CA VAL A 100 -3.70 2.56 12.65
C VAL A 100 -2.90 2.61 11.35
N ILE A 101 -3.59 2.74 10.21
CA ILE A 101 -2.94 2.64 8.89
C ILE A 101 -1.96 3.78 8.63
N SER A 102 -2.28 5.00 9.08
CA SER A 102 -1.37 6.15 8.96
C SER A 102 -0.03 5.92 9.69
N GLY A 103 -0.01 5.11 10.76
CA GLY A 103 1.22 4.75 11.48
C GLY A 103 2.19 3.92 10.62
N PHE A 104 1.63 3.05 9.77
CA PHE A 104 2.40 2.23 8.82
C PHE A 104 2.76 3.01 7.55
N LEU A 105 1.77 3.66 6.92
CA LEU A 105 1.91 4.19 5.57
C LEU A 105 2.23 5.69 5.53
N GLY A 106 2.00 6.44 6.60
CA GLY A 106 2.31 7.87 6.72
C GLY A 106 1.75 8.70 5.56
N CYS A 107 2.63 9.40 4.83
CA CYS A 107 2.25 10.34 3.77
C CYS A 107 1.57 9.69 2.56
N TYR A 108 1.67 8.37 2.40
CA TYR A 108 1.01 7.65 1.29
C TYR A 108 -0.51 7.49 1.47
N VAL A 109 -1.07 7.90 2.61
CA VAL A 109 -2.50 7.77 2.90
C VAL A 109 -3.05 9.07 3.45
N GLN A 110 -4.24 9.46 3.00
CA GLN A 110 -4.96 10.61 3.54
C GLN A 110 -6.25 10.16 4.21
N THR A 111 -6.54 10.76 5.36
CA THR A 111 -7.80 10.51 6.07
C THR A 111 -8.97 11.09 5.27
N PRO A 112 -9.99 10.29 4.91
CA PRO A 112 -11.14 10.78 4.16
C PRO A 112 -12.06 11.64 5.02
N TYR A 113 -12.88 12.45 4.34
CA TYR A 113 -14.02 13.10 4.97
C TYR A 113 -15.21 12.14 5.02
N ILE A 114 -15.99 12.23 6.10
CA ILE A 114 -17.27 11.54 6.20
C ILE A 114 -18.34 12.43 5.57
N LEU A 115 -19.09 11.87 4.65
CA LEU A 115 -20.26 12.52 4.06
C LEU A 115 -21.54 11.83 4.54
N ARG A 116 -22.65 12.59 4.62
CA ARG A 116 -23.99 12.05 4.88
C ARG A 116 -25.00 12.61 3.88
N GLY A 117 -25.68 11.74 3.14
CA GLY A 117 -26.83 12.06 2.31
C GLY A 117 -28.13 11.53 2.90
N ASN A 118 -29.27 12.10 2.51
CA ASN A 118 -30.56 11.51 2.84
C ASN A 118 -30.92 10.39 1.83
N GLN A 119 -32.02 9.69 2.08
CA GLN A 119 -32.45 8.58 1.21
C GLN A 119 -32.76 9.03 -0.23
N ASP A 120 -33.36 10.20 -0.42
CA ASP A 120 -33.70 10.73 -1.75
C ASP A 120 -32.45 11.04 -2.57
N ASP A 121 -31.42 11.63 -1.94
CA ASP A 121 -30.12 11.90 -2.55
C ASP A 121 -29.41 10.60 -2.95
N MET A 122 -29.44 9.57 -2.09
CA MET A 122 -28.82 8.27 -2.39
C MET A 122 -29.57 7.50 -3.49
N ALA A 123 -30.90 7.60 -3.53
CA ALA A 123 -31.71 7.04 -4.60
C ALA A 123 -31.42 7.74 -5.94
N ALA A 124 -31.39 9.08 -5.95
CA ALA A 124 -31.06 9.86 -7.14
C ALA A 124 -29.66 9.54 -7.67
N LEU A 125 -28.67 9.38 -6.78
CA LEU A 125 -27.33 8.95 -7.16
C LEU A 125 -27.34 7.53 -7.76
N SER A 126 -28.04 6.59 -7.11
CA SER A 126 -28.11 5.19 -7.55
C SER A 126 -28.69 5.07 -8.95
N GLU A 127 -29.76 5.82 -9.24
CA GLU A 127 -30.35 5.92 -10.56
C GLU A 127 -29.37 6.53 -11.58
N ALA A 128 -28.71 7.63 -11.22
CA ALA A 128 -27.78 8.32 -12.12
C ALA A 128 -26.60 7.43 -12.56
N ILE A 129 -26.13 6.52 -11.71
CA ILE A 129 -25.01 5.63 -12.03
C ILE A 129 -25.43 4.26 -12.56
N TYR A 130 -26.72 3.90 -12.48
CA TYR A 130 -27.21 2.53 -12.72
C TYR A 130 -26.75 1.94 -14.06
N ALA A 131 -26.90 2.71 -15.14
CA ALA A 131 -26.55 2.29 -16.49
C ALA A 131 -25.05 2.01 -16.67
N PHE A 132 -24.19 2.69 -15.91
CA PHE A 132 -22.73 2.55 -15.98
C PHE A 132 -22.20 1.38 -15.13
N ARG A 133 -23.01 0.86 -14.20
CA ARG A 133 -22.63 -0.29 -13.38
C ARG A 133 -22.65 -1.57 -14.22
N PRO A 134 -21.59 -2.40 -14.21
CA PRO A 134 -21.59 -3.68 -14.92
C PRO A 134 -22.72 -4.59 -14.43
N GLU A 135 -23.39 -5.29 -15.35
CA GLU A 135 -24.58 -6.10 -15.04
C GLU A 135 -24.34 -7.09 -13.88
N TYR A 136 -23.23 -7.82 -13.92
CA TYR A 136 -22.85 -8.79 -12.89
C TYR A 136 -22.54 -8.17 -11.51
N ARG A 137 -22.45 -6.83 -11.39
CA ARG A 137 -22.26 -6.09 -10.13
C ARG A 137 -23.54 -5.47 -9.57
N ARG A 138 -24.65 -5.49 -10.32
CA ARG A 138 -25.94 -4.88 -9.95
C ARG A 138 -26.72 -5.65 -8.88
N ASN A 139 -26.21 -6.81 -8.44
CA ASN A 139 -26.81 -7.62 -7.38
C ASN A 139 -26.72 -7.02 -5.96
N LYS A 140 -26.11 -5.84 -5.82
CA LYS A 140 -25.99 -5.09 -4.56
C LYS A 140 -26.28 -3.63 -4.78
N GLU A 141 -26.81 -2.99 -3.75
CA GLU A 141 -27.36 -1.64 -3.79
C GLU A 141 -26.61 -0.67 -2.87
N ILE A 142 -26.78 0.63 -3.09
CA ILE A 142 -26.28 1.69 -2.21
C ILE A 142 -27.44 2.13 -1.33
N VAL A 143 -27.50 1.59 -0.11
CA VAL A 143 -28.62 1.82 0.83
C VAL A 143 -28.23 2.64 2.06
N GLU A 144 -26.93 2.72 2.36
CA GLU A 144 -26.42 3.45 3.52
C GLU A 144 -26.39 4.96 3.24
N GLU A 145 -26.65 5.80 4.25
CA GLU A 145 -26.64 7.27 4.15
C GLU A 145 -25.22 7.87 4.21
N TYR A 146 -24.25 7.09 4.67
CA TYR A 146 -22.88 7.56 4.93
C TYR A 146 -21.89 7.08 3.87
N ALA A 147 -21.05 8.02 3.41
CA ALA A 147 -20.01 7.78 2.42
C ALA A 147 -18.67 8.39 2.86
N THR A 148 -17.59 8.00 2.19
CA THR A 148 -16.25 8.54 2.44
C THR A 148 -15.69 9.25 1.21
N LYS A 149 -15.19 10.47 1.38
CA LYS A 149 -14.60 11.30 0.31
C LYS A 149 -13.09 11.33 0.43
N PHE A 150 -12.41 10.86 -0.61
CA PHE A 150 -10.96 10.77 -0.70
C PHE A 150 -10.41 11.73 -1.76
N PRO A 151 -9.12 12.10 -1.69
CA PRO A 151 -8.39 12.57 -2.86
C PRO A 151 -8.49 11.56 -4.02
N ASP A 152 -8.62 12.04 -5.24
CA ASP A 152 -8.46 11.19 -6.42
C ASP A 152 -6.96 11.04 -6.71
N TYR A 153 -6.38 9.91 -6.29
CA TYR A 153 -4.96 9.61 -6.52
C TYR A 153 -4.59 9.35 -7.99
N THR A 154 -5.57 9.37 -8.90
CA THR A 154 -5.29 9.35 -10.34
C THR A 154 -4.77 10.67 -10.87
N PHE A 155 -4.79 11.72 -10.04
CA PHE A 155 -4.23 13.03 -10.35
C PHE A 155 -3.06 13.39 -9.41
N LEU A 156 -2.21 14.30 -9.88
CA LEU A 156 -1.27 14.98 -9.01
C LEU A 156 -1.99 15.97 -8.07
N PRO A 157 -1.43 16.23 -6.87
CA PRO A 157 -1.94 17.25 -5.97
C PRO A 157 -2.13 18.61 -6.66
N PRO A 158 -3.20 19.37 -6.36
CA PRO A 158 -3.41 20.71 -6.94
C PRO A 158 -2.25 21.69 -6.69
N SER A 159 -1.45 21.47 -5.64
CA SER A 159 -0.23 22.26 -5.38
C SER A 159 0.85 22.14 -6.45
N PHE A 160 0.75 21.16 -7.35
CA PHE A 160 1.65 20.98 -8.49
C PHE A 160 1.10 21.58 -9.79
N ASP A 161 -0.09 22.20 -9.75
CA ASP A 161 -0.57 22.96 -10.89
C ASP A 161 0.21 24.27 -11.00
N THR A 162 0.80 24.51 -12.16
CA THR A 162 1.51 25.75 -12.45
C THR A 162 0.51 26.81 -12.90
N PRO A 163 0.53 28.03 -12.33
CA PRO A 163 -0.38 29.11 -12.72
C PRO A 163 -0.17 29.62 -14.16
N GLU A 164 0.93 29.21 -14.80
CA GLU A 164 1.48 29.82 -16.01
C GLU A 164 1.62 28.80 -17.15
N ALA A 165 0.59 27.97 -17.37
CA ALA A 165 0.47 27.35 -18.69
C ALA A 165 0.22 28.48 -19.70
N HIS A 166 1.28 28.95 -20.36
CA HIS A 166 1.15 29.82 -21.52
C HIS A 166 0.17 29.16 -22.50
N SER A 167 -0.74 29.94 -23.09
CA SER A 167 -1.86 29.45 -23.90
C SER A 167 -1.48 28.57 -25.10
N ASP A 168 -0.19 28.51 -25.42
CA ASP A 168 0.38 27.81 -26.57
C ASP A 168 1.13 26.52 -26.18
N GLU A 169 1.31 26.20 -24.89
CA GLU A 169 1.86 24.91 -24.48
C GLU A 169 0.78 23.81 -24.50
N PRO A 170 1.06 22.63 -25.08
CA PRO A 170 0.13 21.51 -25.05
C PRO A 170 -0.15 21.10 -23.60
N ALA A 171 -1.42 20.85 -23.28
CA ALA A 171 -1.83 20.41 -21.95
C ALA A 171 -1.06 19.13 -21.57
N LYS A 172 -0.29 19.19 -20.49
CA LYS A 172 0.45 18.02 -19.99
C LYS A 172 -0.49 17.08 -19.25
N TYR A 173 -0.76 15.92 -19.86
CA TYR A 173 -1.59 14.88 -19.28
C TYR A 173 -0.99 14.33 -17.98
N THR A 174 -1.86 13.93 -17.04
CA THR A 174 -1.45 13.11 -15.91
C THR A 174 -1.77 11.65 -16.18
N PHE A 175 -0.75 10.81 -16.18
CA PHE A 175 -0.92 9.36 -16.22
C PHE A 175 -0.82 8.79 -14.81
N CYS A 176 -1.67 7.82 -14.48
CA CYS A 176 -1.58 7.12 -13.21
C CYS A 176 -1.51 5.61 -13.41
N VAL A 177 -0.64 4.95 -12.66
CA VAL A 177 -0.53 3.49 -12.63
C VAL A 177 -1.04 2.99 -11.29
N GLU A 178 -2.10 2.19 -11.31
CA GLU A 178 -2.61 1.45 -10.15
C GLU A 178 -2.06 0.03 -10.15
N ILE A 179 -1.33 -0.37 -9.11
CA ILE A 179 -0.82 -1.73 -8.90
C ILE A 179 -1.43 -2.32 -7.63
N LYS A 180 -1.96 -3.55 -7.69
CA LYS A 180 -2.25 -4.36 -6.50
C LYS A 180 -1.09 -5.32 -6.24
N PRO A 181 -0.18 -4.99 -5.31
CA PRO A 181 1.14 -5.63 -5.24
C PRO A 181 1.10 -7.03 -4.60
N LYS A 182 0.00 -7.40 -3.93
CA LYS A 182 -0.17 -8.70 -3.25
C LYS A 182 0.90 -8.92 -2.18
N GLN A 183 1.15 -10.17 -1.81
CA GLN A 183 2.04 -10.56 -0.72
C GLN A 183 3.50 -10.58 -1.20
N GLY A 184 4.32 -9.67 -0.68
CA GLY A 184 5.71 -9.46 -1.07
C GLY A 184 6.75 -10.32 -0.36
N PHE A 185 6.33 -11.21 0.54
CA PHE A 185 7.25 -12.02 1.34
C PHE A 185 6.63 -13.37 1.72
N LEU A 186 7.47 -14.32 2.12
CA LEU A 186 7.05 -15.64 2.60
C LEU A 186 7.74 -15.98 3.91
N HIS A 187 7.06 -16.73 4.77
CA HIS A 187 7.69 -17.42 5.90
C HIS A 187 8.21 -18.80 5.46
N ASP A 188 9.23 -19.32 6.16
CA ASP A 188 9.87 -20.60 5.82
C ASP A 188 8.88 -21.76 5.67
N GLN A 189 7.85 -21.80 6.51
CA GLN A 189 6.77 -22.81 6.47
C GLN A 189 5.93 -22.74 5.17
N GLU A 190 5.84 -21.56 4.56
CA GLU A 190 5.08 -21.32 3.33
C GLU A 190 5.92 -21.62 2.06
N CYS A 191 7.25 -21.62 2.17
CA CYS A 191 8.18 -21.91 1.06
C CYS A 191 8.09 -23.36 0.55
N GLN A 192 7.33 -24.23 1.23
CA GLN A 192 7.19 -25.66 0.93
C GLN A 192 6.61 -25.97 -0.46
N PHE A 193 5.95 -25.01 -1.11
CA PHE A 193 5.36 -25.18 -2.45
C PHE A 193 6.21 -24.59 -3.57
N LYS A 194 7.37 -24.00 -3.27
CA LYS A 194 8.26 -23.35 -4.26
C LYS A 194 7.60 -22.26 -5.12
N LYS A 195 6.38 -21.84 -4.76
CA LYS A 195 5.62 -20.76 -5.37
C LYS A 195 4.99 -19.89 -4.30
N CYS A 196 4.85 -18.59 -4.57
CA CYS A 196 4.14 -17.68 -3.68
C CYS A 196 2.60 -17.88 -3.75
N PRO A 197 1.83 -17.41 -2.76
CA PRO A 197 0.36 -17.51 -2.75
C PRO A 197 -0.32 -16.93 -3.98
N TYR A 198 0.21 -15.85 -4.56
CA TYR A 198 -0.33 -15.30 -5.81
C TYR A 198 -0.19 -16.27 -6.97
N CYS A 199 1.02 -16.81 -7.19
CA CYS A 199 1.29 -17.75 -8.27
C CYS A 199 0.50 -19.06 -8.10
N LEU A 200 0.32 -19.54 -6.86
CA LEU A 200 -0.56 -20.68 -6.57
C LEU A 200 -2.04 -20.36 -6.90
N THR A 201 -2.50 -19.16 -6.56
CA THR A 201 -3.88 -18.72 -6.84
C THR A 201 -4.18 -18.65 -8.35
N GLN A 202 -3.17 -18.45 -9.20
CA GLN A 202 -3.38 -18.43 -10.66
C GLN A 202 -3.94 -19.75 -11.21
N TYR A 203 -3.57 -20.90 -10.63
CA TYR A 203 -4.13 -22.21 -11.00
C TYR A 203 -5.64 -22.27 -10.71
N TYR A 204 -6.06 -21.77 -9.54
CA TYR A 204 -7.47 -21.68 -9.17
C TYR A 204 -8.25 -20.74 -10.09
N LYS A 205 -7.69 -19.56 -10.41
CA LYS A 205 -8.32 -18.62 -11.34
C LYS A 205 -8.50 -19.22 -12.74
N LEU A 206 -7.49 -19.93 -13.25
CA LEU A 206 -7.53 -20.58 -14.55
C LEU A 206 -8.61 -21.66 -14.60
N LYS A 207 -8.59 -22.57 -13.60
CA LYS A 207 -9.55 -23.66 -13.49
C LYS A 207 -11.01 -23.18 -13.43
N ASN A 208 -11.25 -22.07 -12.75
CA ASN A 208 -12.59 -21.49 -12.64
C ASN A 208 -12.97 -20.57 -13.80
N GLY A 209 -12.15 -20.49 -14.86
CA GLY A 209 -12.42 -19.63 -16.02
C GLY A 209 -12.41 -18.13 -15.72
N THR A 210 -11.83 -17.71 -14.58
CA THR A 210 -11.72 -16.27 -14.23
C THR A 210 -10.61 -15.59 -15.02
N VAL A 211 -9.65 -16.36 -15.51
CA VAL A 211 -8.55 -15.91 -16.38
C VAL A 211 -8.36 -16.95 -17.48
N SER A 212 -8.01 -16.50 -18.69
CA SER A 212 -7.69 -17.38 -19.82
C SER A 212 -6.30 -18.00 -19.71
N GLN A 213 -5.38 -17.34 -19.01
CA GLN A 213 -4.01 -17.79 -18.79
C GLN A 213 -3.48 -17.37 -17.41
N ARG A 214 -2.49 -18.11 -16.91
CA ARG A 214 -1.77 -17.76 -15.67
C ARG A 214 -0.91 -16.53 -15.91
N SER A 215 -0.99 -15.53 -15.03
CA SER A 215 -0.09 -14.38 -15.09
C SER A 215 1.36 -14.77 -14.75
N ARG A 216 2.32 -14.15 -15.44
CA ARG A 216 3.76 -14.25 -15.15
C ARG A 216 4.22 -13.29 -14.04
N TYR A 217 3.33 -12.41 -13.57
CA TYR A 217 3.62 -11.52 -12.45
C TYR A 217 3.89 -12.31 -11.17
N CYS A 218 5.00 -12.00 -10.51
CA CYS A 218 5.33 -12.50 -9.18
C CYS A 218 5.50 -11.33 -8.20
N PRO A 219 4.71 -11.27 -7.11
CA PRO A 219 4.87 -10.27 -6.06
C PRO A 219 6.27 -10.24 -5.45
N LEU A 220 6.92 -11.39 -5.26
CA LEU A 220 8.26 -11.45 -4.67
C LEU A 220 9.30 -10.75 -5.53
N ASP A 221 9.09 -10.72 -6.85
CA ASP A 221 9.96 -9.99 -7.77
C ASP A 221 9.72 -8.48 -7.70
N LEU A 222 8.47 -8.03 -7.53
CA LEU A 222 8.15 -6.62 -7.32
C LEU A 222 8.72 -6.08 -5.98
N PHE A 223 8.67 -6.88 -4.92
CA PHE A 223 9.19 -6.51 -3.60
C PHE A 223 10.68 -6.83 -3.42
N SER A 224 11.37 -7.25 -4.48
CA SER A 224 12.78 -7.65 -4.38
C SER A 224 13.73 -6.47 -4.16
N GLY A 225 13.40 -5.28 -4.66
CA GLY A 225 14.36 -4.18 -4.77
C GLY A 225 15.46 -4.40 -5.82
N ASP A 226 15.45 -5.55 -6.50
CA ASP A 226 16.34 -5.87 -7.61
C ASP A 226 15.72 -5.39 -8.92
N ASN A 227 16.49 -4.64 -9.71
CA ASN A 227 15.93 -3.93 -10.87
C ASN A 227 15.37 -4.89 -11.91
N ASP A 228 16.12 -5.94 -12.28
CA ASP A 228 15.73 -6.90 -13.32
C ASP A 228 14.48 -7.69 -12.90
N ARG A 229 14.41 -8.12 -11.64
CA ARG A 229 13.22 -8.79 -11.10
C ARG A 229 12.01 -7.86 -11.06
N MET A 230 12.18 -6.62 -10.61
CA MET A 230 11.08 -5.65 -10.62
C MET A 230 10.60 -5.36 -12.05
N GLN A 231 11.51 -5.26 -13.04
CA GLN A 231 11.13 -5.13 -14.44
C GLN A 231 10.34 -6.35 -14.94
N ASN A 232 10.78 -7.58 -14.63
CA ASN A 232 10.05 -8.80 -14.97
C ASN A 232 8.64 -8.81 -14.36
N ALA A 233 8.50 -8.35 -13.12
CA ALA A 233 7.20 -8.21 -12.46
C ALA A 233 6.29 -7.21 -13.19
N LEU A 234 6.82 -6.04 -13.58
CA LEU A 234 6.07 -5.03 -14.34
C LEU A 234 5.68 -5.54 -15.74
N ARG A 235 6.55 -6.29 -16.41
CA ARG A 235 6.24 -6.92 -17.70
C ARG A 235 5.09 -7.91 -17.56
N GLY A 236 5.15 -8.79 -16.55
CA GLY A 236 4.07 -9.74 -16.25
C GLY A 236 2.74 -9.07 -15.88
N LEU A 237 2.77 -7.87 -15.28
CA LEU A 237 1.58 -7.05 -15.03
C LEU A 237 1.01 -6.44 -16.32
N LEU A 238 1.86 -5.97 -17.24
CA LEU A 238 1.40 -5.42 -18.52
C LEU A 238 0.82 -6.51 -19.42
N GLU A 239 1.49 -7.67 -19.51
CA GLU A 239 1.04 -8.83 -20.31
C GLU A 239 -0.26 -9.45 -19.80
N SER A 240 -0.52 -9.36 -18.49
CA SER A 240 -1.74 -9.92 -17.88
C SER A 240 -2.19 -9.05 -16.71
N PRO A 241 -2.84 -7.90 -17.01
CA PRO A 241 -3.22 -6.91 -16.00
C PRO A 241 -4.14 -7.48 -14.93
N GLN A 242 -5.08 -8.33 -15.34
CA GLN A 242 -6.13 -8.87 -14.47
C GLN A 242 -6.71 -7.76 -13.55
N ASN A 243 -6.98 -8.07 -12.29
CA ASN A 243 -7.30 -7.07 -11.28
C ASN A 243 -6.08 -6.51 -10.52
N ASN A 244 -4.89 -6.63 -11.12
CA ASN A 244 -3.61 -6.28 -10.52
C ASN A 244 -2.99 -5.00 -11.10
N LEU A 245 -3.33 -4.61 -12.33
CA LEU A 245 -2.83 -3.39 -12.97
C LEU A 245 -3.96 -2.62 -13.66
N LYS A 246 -3.95 -1.30 -13.51
CA LYS A 246 -4.68 -0.37 -14.39
C LYS A 246 -3.82 0.85 -14.70
N ILE A 247 -4.04 1.45 -15.86
CA ILE A 247 -3.45 2.74 -16.24
C ILE A 247 -4.57 3.73 -16.51
N PHE A 248 -4.42 4.93 -15.98
CA PHE A 248 -5.34 6.05 -16.14
C PHE A 248 -4.65 7.20 -16.88
N LYS A 249 -5.41 7.95 -17.67
CA LYS A 249 -5.04 9.25 -18.27
C LYS A 249 -6.09 10.27 -17.83
N ASP A 250 -5.66 11.27 -17.06
CA ASP A 250 -6.52 12.27 -16.41
C ASP A 250 -7.73 11.64 -15.70
N GLY A 251 -7.45 10.60 -14.94
CA GLY A 251 -8.43 9.83 -14.18
C GLY A 251 -9.28 8.87 -15.01
N ILE A 252 -9.24 8.89 -16.34
CA ILE A 252 -9.97 7.92 -17.18
C ILE A 252 -9.13 6.66 -17.37
N ILE A 253 -9.72 5.47 -17.19
CA ILE A 253 -9.01 4.20 -17.42
C ILE A 253 -8.71 4.07 -18.91
N VAL A 254 -7.44 3.88 -19.25
CA VAL A 254 -6.96 3.65 -20.63
C VAL A 254 -6.37 2.25 -20.81
N TYR A 255 -5.96 1.59 -19.73
CA TYR A 255 -5.47 0.20 -19.77
C TYR A 255 -5.98 -0.61 -18.58
N SER A 256 -6.48 -1.82 -18.83
CA SER A 256 -6.99 -2.74 -17.80
C SER A 256 -7.03 -4.19 -18.31
N GLN A 257 -7.68 -5.09 -17.57
CA GLN A 257 -7.89 -6.49 -17.99
C GLN A 257 -8.65 -6.62 -19.32
N ASP A 258 -9.53 -5.67 -19.63
CA ASP A 258 -10.39 -5.72 -20.81
C ASP A 258 -9.75 -5.03 -22.04
N SER A 259 -8.51 -4.53 -21.91
CA SER A 259 -7.77 -3.85 -22.98
C SER A 259 -7.02 -4.81 -23.89
N CYS A 260 -6.77 -4.39 -25.13
CA CYS A 260 -5.92 -5.13 -26.06
C CYS A 260 -4.43 -4.90 -25.70
N PRO A 261 -3.55 -5.90 -25.79
CA PRO A 261 -2.11 -5.69 -25.59
C PRO A 261 -1.51 -4.60 -26.47
N ASP A 262 -2.02 -4.42 -27.70
CA ASP A 262 -1.53 -3.42 -28.65
C ASP A 262 -1.87 -1.98 -28.21
N ASP A 263 -2.86 -1.79 -27.32
CA ASP A 263 -3.22 -0.47 -26.79
C ASP A 263 -2.06 0.16 -26.00
N ILE A 264 -1.18 -0.67 -25.43
CA ILE A 264 -0.11 -0.18 -24.55
C ILE A 264 0.93 0.66 -25.31
N GLU A 265 1.20 0.32 -26.57
CA GLU A 265 2.18 1.05 -27.39
C GLU A 265 1.68 2.46 -27.68
N HIS A 266 0.39 2.59 -28.02
CA HIS A 266 -0.26 3.89 -28.22
C HIS A 266 -0.29 4.71 -26.93
N ILE A 267 -0.59 4.08 -25.79
CA ILE A 267 -0.58 4.74 -24.48
C ILE A 267 0.81 5.25 -24.12
N PHE A 268 1.87 4.47 -24.40
CA PHE A 268 3.24 4.90 -24.15
C PHE A 268 3.70 5.99 -25.12
N ALA A 269 3.31 5.94 -26.39
CA ALA A 269 3.59 7.03 -27.33
C ALA A 269 2.96 8.36 -26.85
N ASP A 270 1.73 8.32 -26.36
CA ASP A 270 1.03 9.46 -25.76
C ASP A 270 1.67 9.95 -24.45
N TRP A 271 2.21 9.04 -23.63
CA TRP A 271 2.78 9.35 -22.33
C TRP A 271 4.21 9.89 -22.44
N PHE A 272 4.99 9.45 -23.43
CA PHE A 272 6.38 9.88 -23.62
C PHE A 272 6.56 10.69 -24.93
N PRO A 273 5.83 11.81 -25.13
CA PRO A 273 5.79 12.54 -26.40
C PRO A 273 7.11 13.23 -26.74
N SER A 274 7.86 13.70 -25.73
CA SER A 274 9.14 14.40 -25.90
C SER A 274 10.30 13.50 -26.31
N SER A 275 10.03 12.24 -26.67
CA SER A 275 11.05 11.29 -27.06
C SER A 275 11.06 11.02 -28.56
N THR A 276 12.26 10.86 -29.12
CA THR A 276 12.46 10.35 -30.50
C THR A 276 11.69 9.03 -30.67
N PRO A 277 11.23 8.68 -31.89
CA PRO A 277 10.52 7.43 -32.15
C PRO A 277 11.20 6.25 -31.46
N CYS A 278 10.49 5.61 -30.53
CA CYS A 278 11.03 4.55 -29.69
C CYS A 278 10.51 3.20 -30.16
N THR A 279 11.32 2.16 -29.98
CA THR A 279 10.82 0.79 -30.06
C THR A 279 9.93 0.47 -28.84
N PRO A 280 9.03 -0.53 -28.91
CA PRO A 280 8.23 -0.95 -27.76
C PRO A 280 9.07 -1.24 -26.51
N GLU A 281 10.25 -1.84 -26.68
CA GLU A 281 11.17 -2.14 -25.58
C GLU A 281 11.77 -0.87 -24.95
N GLN A 282 12.06 0.17 -25.75
CA GLN A 282 12.52 1.46 -25.22
C GLN A 282 11.43 2.18 -24.43
N TYR A 283 10.17 2.12 -24.88
CA TYR A 283 9.05 2.64 -24.10
C TYR A 283 8.88 1.88 -22.78
N PHE A 284 8.93 0.54 -22.83
CA PHE A 284 8.88 -0.28 -21.63
C PHE A 284 10.00 0.08 -20.65
N ASN A 285 11.24 0.27 -21.11
CA ASN A 285 12.37 0.62 -20.24
C ASN A 285 12.19 1.98 -19.56
N LYS A 286 11.60 2.96 -20.24
CA LYS A 286 11.25 4.25 -19.61
C LYS A 286 10.15 4.10 -18.58
N PHE A 287 9.08 3.41 -18.93
CA PHE A 287 7.97 3.11 -18.04
C PHE A 287 8.44 2.38 -16.78
N SER A 288 9.19 1.29 -16.96
CA SER A 288 9.68 0.47 -15.86
C SER A 288 10.64 1.24 -14.96
N SER A 289 11.56 2.03 -15.54
CA SER A 289 12.46 2.91 -14.78
C SER A 289 11.67 3.93 -13.95
N LEU A 290 10.64 4.56 -14.52
CA LEU A 290 9.80 5.54 -13.84
C LEU A 290 9.01 4.93 -12.68
N VAL A 291 8.36 3.80 -12.93
CA VAL A 291 7.56 3.09 -11.93
C VAL A 291 8.46 2.56 -10.81
N ILE A 292 9.58 1.89 -11.13
CA ILE A 292 10.51 1.34 -10.14
C ILE A 292 11.13 2.46 -9.29
N ALA A 293 11.63 3.52 -9.93
CA ALA A 293 12.22 4.65 -9.21
C ALA A 293 11.24 5.31 -8.24
N THR A 294 9.94 5.32 -8.59
CA THR A 294 8.87 5.87 -7.76
C THR A 294 8.46 4.93 -6.63
N LEU A 295 8.36 3.62 -6.91
CA LEU A 295 8.04 2.60 -5.90
C LEU A 295 9.11 2.52 -4.80
N LEU A 296 10.37 2.81 -5.13
CA LEU A 296 11.51 2.81 -4.20
C LEU A 296 11.82 4.20 -3.62
N ARG A 297 11.16 5.27 -4.07
CA ARG A 297 11.38 6.64 -3.57
C ARG A 297 10.77 6.81 -2.18
N SER A 298 11.49 7.49 -1.31
CA SER A 298 10.94 8.03 -0.05
C SER A 298 10.40 9.43 -0.31
N PHE A 299 9.13 9.67 0.04
CA PHE A 299 8.52 11.00 -0.02
C PHE A 299 8.51 11.64 1.38
N PRO A 300 8.69 12.97 1.48
CA PRO A 300 8.90 13.66 2.75
C PRO A 300 7.74 13.43 3.74
N GLN A 301 8.13 13.19 4.99
CA GLN A 301 7.22 12.88 6.10
C GLN A 301 6.91 14.15 6.89
N ASN A 302 5.63 14.42 7.16
CA ASN A 302 5.23 15.29 8.28
C ASN A 302 5.08 14.51 9.60
N LEU A 303 5.21 13.18 9.59
CA LEU A 303 5.13 12.35 10.79
C LEU A 303 6.27 11.33 10.81
N GLN A 304 7.07 11.41 11.87
CA GLN A 304 8.12 10.45 12.24
C GLN A 304 7.51 9.04 12.25
N SER A 305 7.99 8.16 11.38
CA SER A 305 7.51 6.77 11.22
C SER A 305 7.31 6.08 12.57
N VAL A 306 6.09 5.58 12.80
CA VAL A 306 5.66 4.94 14.03
C VAL A 306 5.67 3.43 13.83
N ILE A 307 6.82 2.77 13.95
CA ILE A 307 6.92 1.44 14.55
C ILE A 307 8.31 1.34 15.21
N GLU A 308 8.39 1.66 16.50
CA GLU A 308 9.40 1.05 17.38
C GLU A 308 8.75 -0.23 17.93
N SER A 309 9.41 -1.37 17.66
CA SER A 309 9.18 -2.69 18.28
C SER A 309 7.74 -3.05 18.63
N HIS A 310 7.04 -3.71 17.70
CA HIS A 310 5.89 -4.53 18.11
C HIS A 310 6.42 -5.64 19.03
N PRO A 311 5.88 -5.80 20.25
CA PRO A 311 6.33 -6.85 21.14
C PRO A 311 6.23 -8.18 20.42
N HIS A 312 7.32 -8.95 20.42
CA HIS A 312 7.29 -10.35 19.99
C HIS A 312 6.12 -11.02 20.71
N VAL A 313 5.16 -11.52 19.93
CA VAL A 313 4.12 -12.40 20.43
C VAL A 313 4.80 -13.77 20.48
N GLU A 314 5.11 -14.25 21.68
CA GLU A 314 5.54 -15.64 21.83
C GLU A 314 4.41 -16.54 21.32
N PRO A 315 4.73 -17.62 20.56
CA PRO A 315 3.74 -18.59 20.15
C PRO A 315 2.96 -19.05 21.38
N CYS A 316 1.63 -19.12 21.25
CA CYS A 316 0.80 -19.67 22.32
C CYS A 316 1.21 -21.15 22.51
N ASP A 317 1.77 -21.50 23.68
CA ASP A 317 2.35 -22.81 24.10
C ASP A 317 1.42 -24.04 23.99
N ASP A 318 0.27 -23.90 23.36
CA ASP A 318 -0.60 -25.02 23.04
C ASP A 318 -0.09 -25.71 21.77
N LEU A 319 0.45 -26.93 21.93
CA LEU A 319 0.70 -27.98 20.92
C LEU A 319 0.33 -27.58 19.48
N ASP A 320 1.30 -27.63 18.55
CA ASP A 320 1.11 -27.33 17.13
C ASP A 320 -0.25 -27.87 16.64
N PRO A 321 -1.21 -26.99 16.31
CA PRO A 321 -2.54 -27.45 15.95
C PRO A 321 -2.45 -28.36 14.72
N PRO A 322 -3.32 -29.38 14.63
CA PRO A 322 -3.39 -30.20 13.43
C PRO A 322 -3.62 -29.29 12.23
N SER A 323 -2.86 -29.54 11.15
CA SER A 323 -2.89 -28.68 9.97
C SER A 323 -4.33 -28.50 9.48
N ARG A 324 -4.69 -27.28 9.08
CA ARG A 324 -5.99 -26.99 8.48
C ARG A 324 -6.20 -27.70 7.14
N MET A 325 -5.13 -28.19 6.53
CA MET A 325 -5.11 -28.83 5.22
C MET A 325 -4.93 -30.35 5.35
N ASN A 326 -5.58 -31.10 4.47
CA ASN A 326 -5.35 -32.55 4.36
C ASN A 326 -3.89 -32.80 3.90
N LEU A 327 -3.13 -33.55 4.71
CA LEU A 327 -1.72 -33.84 4.46
C LEU A 327 -1.48 -34.55 3.13
N GLU A 328 -2.43 -35.38 2.66
CA GLU A 328 -2.36 -36.05 1.36
C GLU A 328 -2.45 -35.05 0.21
N ILE A 329 -3.36 -34.06 0.30
CA ILE A 329 -3.48 -32.98 -0.69
C ILE A 329 -2.19 -32.16 -0.75
N VAL A 330 -1.64 -31.82 0.42
CA VAL A 330 -0.38 -31.07 0.51
C VAL A 330 0.77 -31.86 -0.12
N ALA A 331 0.90 -33.15 0.21
CA ALA A 331 1.95 -34.02 -0.35
C ALA A 331 1.81 -34.17 -1.88
N LYS A 332 0.59 -34.36 -2.38
CA LYS A 332 0.30 -34.46 -3.82
C LYS A 332 0.62 -33.16 -4.56
N ALA A 333 0.19 -32.01 -4.02
CA ALA A 333 0.49 -30.69 -4.58
C ALA A 333 2.00 -30.42 -4.63
N LYS A 334 2.75 -30.74 -3.56
CA LYS A 334 4.22 -30.62 -3.56
C LYS A 334 4.88 -31.46 -4.64
N LYS A 335 4.47 -32.73 -4.73
CA LYS A 335 5.03 -33.68 -5.70
C LYS A 335 4.81 -33.19 -7.13
N ILE A 336 3.61 -32.72 -7.46
CA ILE A 336 3.31 -32.31 -8.83
C ILE A 336 3.95 -30.97 -9.21
N LEU A 337 4.02 -30.02 -8.27
CA LEU A 337 4.75 -28.76 -8.46
C LEU A 337 6.24 -29.02 -8.73
N TYR A 338 6.84 -29.98 -8.01
CA TYR A 338 8.21 -30.40 -8.26
C TYR A 338 8.42 -30.91 -9.70
N PHE A 339 7.51 -31.75 -10.20
CA PHE A 339 7.59 -32.25 -11.59
C PHE A 339 7.31 -31.16 -12.65
N ALA A 340 6.54 -30.13 -12.31
CA ALA A 340 6.29 -29.02 -13.23
C ALA A 340 7.54 -28.15 -13.46
N GLY A 341 8.47 -28.10 -12.50
CA GLY A 341 9.76 -27.41 -12.62
C GLY A 341 9.71 -25.88 -12.60
N GLU A 342 8.54 -25.28 -12.36
CA GLU A 342 8.38 -23.83 -12.29
C GLU A 342 8.44 -23.32 -10.84
N GLU A 343 9.47 -22.58 -10.48
CA GLU A 343 9.64 -22.04 -9.12
C GLU A 343 9.63 -20.49 -9.10
N CYS A 344 9.18 -19.92 -7.99
CA CYS A 344 9.33 -18.49 -7.72
C CYS A 344 10.72 -18.20 -7.17
N ASN A 345 11.25 -17.01 -7.47
CA ASN A 345 12.50 -16.55 -6.85
C ASN A 345 12.22 -16.05 -5.43
N PHE A 346 12.79 -16.75 -4.44
CA PHE A 346 12.63 -16.45 -3.01
C PHE A 346 13.76 -15.61 -2.43
N THR A 347 14.75 -15.24 -3.25
CA THR A 347 15.83 -14.34 -2.81
C THR A 347 15.21 -13.03 -2.33
N THR A 348 15.48 -12.66 -1.09
CA THR A 348 15.07 -11.39 -0.54
C THR A 348 16.10 -10.33 -0.90
N GLY A 349 15.64 -9.12 -1.21
CA GLY A 349 16.52 -7.96 -1.34
C GLY A 349 16.09 -6.85 -0.40
N HIS A 350 16.79 -5.71 -0.47
CA HIS A 350 16.61 -4.60 0.45
C HIS A 350 15.76 -3.50 -0.19
N LEU A 351 14.56 -3.29 0.33
CA LEU A 351 13.72 -2.14 -0.01
C LEU A 351 14.06 -0.95 0.90
N PRO A 352 14.09 0.29 0.38
CA PRO A 352 14.19 1.48 1.23
C PRO A 352 13.00 1.51 2.21
N PRO A 353 13.24 1.64 3.53
CA PRO A 353 12.20 1.45 4.54
C PRO A 353 11.06 2.47 4.44
N ASP A 354 11.36 3.68 3.95
CA ASP A 354 10.39 4.76 3.78
C ASP A 354 9.74 4.82 2.40
N SER A 355 10.13 3.92 1.49
CA SER A 355 9.43 3.75 0.22
C SER A 355 8.03 3.16 0.43
N VAL A 356 7.13 3.36 -0.53
CA VAL A 356 5.78 2.79 -0.45
C VAL A 356 5.80 1.26 -0.34
N LEU A 357 6.69 0.59 -1.07
CA LEU A 357 6.86 -0.86 -0.98
C LEU A 357 7.46 -1.28 0.37
N GLY A 358 8.47 -0.56 0.87
CA GLY A 358 9.09 -0.84 2.17
C GLY A 358 8.08 -0.75 3.32
N ARG A 359 7.22 0.28 3.31
CA ARG A 359 6.17 0.46 4.32
C ARG A 359 5.05 -0.57 4.23
N ILE A 360 4.60 -0.90 3.02
CA ILE A 360 3.63 -1.98 2.82
C ILE A 360 4.23 -3.31 3.29
N LEU A 361 5.49 -3.60 2.93
CA LEU A 361 6.17 -4.81 3.35
C LEU A 361 6.30 -4.88 4.88
N CYS A 362 6.63 -3.77 5.55
CA CYS A 362 6.65 -3.70 7.01
C CYS A 362 5.30 -4.08 7.64
N MET A 363 4.19 -3.58 7.09
CA MET A 363 2.84 -3.96 7.53
C MET A 363 2.49 -5.42 7.20
N GLN A 364 3.06 -5.97 6.13
CA GLN A 364 2.92 -7.38 5.79
C GLN A 364 3.72 -8.29 6.76
N GLN A 365 4.88 -7.83 7.24
CA GLN A 365 5.82 -8.56 8.11
C GLN A 365 5.54 -8.39 9.61
N LEU A 366 4.31 -8.03 9.99
CA LEU A 366 3.88 -8.03 11.39
C LEU A 366 4.14 -9.40 12.05
N PRO A 367 4.30 -9.47 13.39
CA PRO A 367 4.58 -10.72 14.09
C PRO A 367 3.65 -11.85 13.63
N TYR A 368 4.28 -12.85 13.02
CA TYR A 368 3.59 -13.89 12.27
C TYR A 368 3.12 -15.02 13.17
N CYS A 369 1.95 -15.55 12.82
CA CYS A 369 1.45 -16.83 13.28
C CYS A 369 0.92 -17.58 12.08
N SER A 370 1.12 -18.90 12.05
CA SER A 370 0.63 -19.73 10.97
C SER A 370 -0.89 -19.58 10.79
N ALA A 371 -1.36 -19.72 9.56
CA ALA A 371 -2.80 -19.70 9.27
C ALA A 371 -3.58 -20.76 10.07
N ASP A 372 -2.92 -21.85 10.49
CA ASP A 372 -3.47 -22.89 11.36
C ASP A 372 -3.77 -22.34 12.77
N ILE A 373 -2.81 -21.62 13.38
CA ILE A 373 -2.97 -20.99 14.69
C ILE A 373 -4.04 -19.90 14.63
N VAL A 374 -3.98 -19.02 13.62
CA VAL A 374 -4.96 -17.94 13.43
C VAL A 374 -6.38 -18.53 13.34
N TYR A 375 -6.56 -19.58 12.53
CA TYR A 375 -7.86 -20.21 12.39
C TYR A 375 -8.31 -20.92 13.68
N ARG A 376 -7.41 -21.57 14.43
CA ARG A 376 -7.75 -22.22 15.71
C ARG A 376 -8.32 -21.21 16.70
N ILE A 377 -7.65 -20.05 16.84
CA ILE A 377 -8.12 -18.96 17.70
C ILE A 377 -9.48 -18.45 17.20
N TYR A 378 -9.58 -18.13 15.91
CA TYR A 378 -10.83 -17.68 15.31
C TYR A 378 -11.99 -18.66 15.56
N SER A 379 -11.77 -19.95 15.31
CA SER A 379 -12.77 -21.00 15.45
C SER A 379 -13.23 -21.17 16.90
N LYS A 380 -12.30 -21.09 17.86
CA LYS A 380 -12.61 -21.20 19.29
C LYS A 380 -13.54 -20.08 19.77
N TYR A 381 -13.37 -18.85 19.27
CA TYR A 381 -14.13 -17.68 19.71
C TYR A 381 -15.12 -17.16 18.66
N ARG A 382 -15.41 -17.95 17.62
CA ARG A 382 -16.23 -17.54 16.47
C ARG A 382 -17.60 -16.95 16.86
N ALA A 383 -18.22 -17.49 17.90
CA ALA A 383 -19.55 -17.07 18.34
C ALA A 383 -19.57 -15.65 18.95
N VAL A 384 -18.43 -15.18 19.45
CA VAL A 384 -18.31 -13.89 20.15
C VAL A 384 -17.44 -12.87 19.41
N LEU A 385 -16.60 -13.31 18.49
CA LEU A 385 -15.79 -12.44 17.65
C LEU A 385 -16.65 -11.69 16.62
N ASN A 386 -16.49 -10.37 16.60
CA ASN A 386 -17.02 -9.50 15.56
C ASN A 386 -16.03 -8.37 15.28
N ASP A 387 -16.31 -7.59 14.24
CA ASP A 387 -15.41 -6.53 13.77
C ASP A 387 -15.25 -5.43 14.84
N GLU A 388 -16.28 -5.10 15.64
CA GLU A 388 -16.16 -4.13 16.74
C GLU A 388 -15.10 -4.54 17.75
N VAL A 389 -15.14 -5.80 18.21
CA VAL A 389 -14.24 -6.30 19.27
C VAL A 389 -12.78 -6.20 18.82
N ILE A 390 -12.50 -6.50 17.56
CA ILE A 390 -11.15 -6.41 16.98
C ILE A 390 -10.73 -4.93 16.84
N TYR A 391 -11.57 -4.14 16.18
CA TYR A 391 -11.16 -2.82 15.68
C TYR A 391 -11.26 -1.72 16.73
N SER A 392 -12.23 -1.76 17.64
CA SER A 392 -12.28 -0.79 18.75
C SER A 392 -11.00 -0.85 19.60
N ASN A 393 -10.51 -2.06 19.88
CA ASN A 393 -9.30 -2.26 20.66
C ASN A 393 -8.04 -1.76 19.95
N ILE A 394 -7.83 -2.13 18.67
CA ILE A 394 -6.62 -1.71 17.94
C ILE A 394 -6.61 -0.20 17.69
N ILE A 395 -7.77 0.41 17.41
CA ILE A 395 -7.90 1.87 17.25
C ILE A 395 -7.58 2.58 18.56
N GLU A 396 -8.16 2.14 19.70
CA GLU A 396 -7.90 2.74 21.00
C GLU A 396 -6.41 2.65 21.39
N MET A 397 -5.78 1.49 21.15
CA MET A 397 -4.35 1.28 21.42
C MET A 397 -3.49 2.29 20.66
N HIS A 398 -3.66 2.38 19.34
CA HIS A 398 -2.86 3.28 18.52
C HIS A 398 -3.16 4.76 18.78
N ARG A 399 -4.43 5.11 19.08
CA ARG A 399 -4.81 6.48 19.46
C ARG A 399 -4.06 6.94 20.72
N ASN A 400 -4.04 6.10 21.76
CA ASN A 400 -3.33 6.39 23.01
C ASN A 400 -1.81 6.53 22.78
N GLU A 401 -1.23 5.73 21.88
CA GLU A 401 0.18 5.85 21.51
C GLU A 401 0.49 7.16 20.78
N MET A 402 -0.36 7.57 19.84
CA MET A 402 -0.23 8.85 19.15
C MET A 402 -0.32 10.04 20.11
N GLU A 403 -1.35 10.07 20.97
CA GLU A 403 -1.54 11.13 21.97
C GLU A 403 -0.35 11.24 22.94
N SER A 404 0.20 10.09 23.37
CA SER A 404 1.37 10.05 24.23
C SER A 404 2.61 10.62 23.52
N ARG A 405 2.80 10.31 22.24
CA ARG A 405 3.92 10.83 21.43
C ARG A 405 3.78 12.32 21.17
N GLU A 406 2.59 12.81 20.87
CA GLU A 406 2.34 14.25 20.70
C GLU A 406 2.63 15.03 21.98
N HIS A 407 2.27 14.49 23.15
CA HIS A 407 2.66 15.06 24.44
C HIS A 407 4.18 15.15 24.61
N VAL A 408 4.91 14.07 24.28
CA VAL A 408 6.38 14.05 24.33
C VAL A 408 7.00 15.04 23.33
N ALA A 409 6.51 15.07 22.09
CA ALA A 409 6.98 15.97 21.04
C ALA A 409 6.71 17.43 21.39
N SER A 410 5.52 17.74 21.93
CA SER A 410 5.16 19.06 22.45
C SER A 410 6.09 19.48 23.59
N HIS A 411 6.41 18.56 24.51
CA HIS A 411 7.35 18.83 25.60
C HIS A 411 8.78 19.09 25.07
N LYS A 412 9.26 18.32 24.09
CA LYS A 412 10.55 18.53 23.43
C LYS A 412 10.60 19.88 22.69
N ARG A 413 9.53 20.26 21.98
CA ARG A 413 9.40 21.57 21.31
C ARG A 413 9.44 22.71 22.32
N LYS A 414 8.72 22.58 23.44
CA LYS A 414 8.75 23.56 24.54
C LYS A 414 10.14 23.67 25.17
N GLN A 415 10.84 22.55 25.39
CA GLN A 415 12.23 22.57 25.88
C GLN A 415 13.19 23.20 24.87
N ALA A 416 13.11 22.85 23.58
CA ALA A 416 13.94 23.44 22.53
C ALA A 416 13.71 24.95 22.39
N HIS A 417 12.45 25.38 22.47
CA HIS A 417 12.09 26.80 22.50
C HIS A 417 12.65 27.48 23.75
N LEU A 418 12.59 26.85 24.93
CA LEU A 418 13.19 27.38 26.15
C LEU A 418 14.71 27.54 26.03
N TYR A 419 15.40 26.55 25.46
CA TYR A 419 16.85 26.59 25.19
C TYR A 419 17.23 27.70 24.19
N LEU A 420 16.46 27.87 23.11
CA LEU A 420 16.69 28.94 22.14
C LEU A 420 16.46 30.33 22.76
N THR A 421 15.39 30.50 23.55
CA THR A 421 15.13 31.76 24.27
C THR A 421 16.14 32.06 25.38
N GLN A 422 16.73 31.04 26.00
CA GLN A 422 17.85 31.21 26.95
C GLN A 422 19.15 31.57 26.22
N SER A 423 19.38 31.04 25.01
CA SER A 423 20.54 31.41 24.18
C SER A 423 20.48 32.86 23.69
N ASP A 424 19.28 33.37 23.40
CA ASP A 424 19.08 34.76 22.98
C ASP A 424 19.19 35.76 24.14
N ASN A 425 18.89 35.34 25.38
CA ASN A 425 19.10 36.15 26.58
C ASN A 425 20.58 36.17 27.03
N VAL A 426 21.37 35.14 26.71
CA VAL A 426 22.82 35.11 26.99
C VAL A 426 23.64 35.89 25.96
N LYS A 427 23.09 36.18 24.77
CA LYS A 427 23.75 37.03 23.74
C LYS A 427 23.58 38.53 23.95
N ARG A 428 22.91 38.99 25.02
CA ARG A 428 22.69 40.41 25.29
C ARG A 428 23.35 40.94 26.58
N SER A 429 24.27 40.17 27.17
CA SER A 429 25.08 40.61 28.32
C SER A 429 26.39 39.82 28.41
N MET A 430 27.39 40.18 27.59
CA MET A 430 28.82 39.93 27.85
C MET A 430 29.66 40.70 26.82
N GLU A 431 29.57 42.03 26.88
CA GLU A 431 30.77 42.86 26.73
C GLU A 431 31.49 42.81 28.09
N ASP A 432 32.82 42.79 28.08
CA ASP A 432 33.74 42.63 29.22
C ASP A 432 33.88 41.21 29.81
N THR A 433 34.72 40.40 29.16
CA THR A 433 35.97 39.85 29.76
C THR A 433 36.65 38.91 28.77
N ASN A 434 37.49 39.50 27.92
CA ASN A 434 38.37 38.80 26.99
C ASN A 434 39.75 38.65 27.63
N GLU A 435 40.01 37.58 28.38
CA GLU A 435 41.39 37.20 28.74
C GLU A 435 41.51 35.79 29.34
N LEU A 436 41.16 34.73 28.59
CA LEU A 436 41.68 33.37 28.90
C LEU A 436 41.44 32.27 27.84
N TYR A 437 40.83 32.57 26.69
CA TYR A 437 40.59 31.55 25.66
C TYR A 437 41.69 31.50 24.57
N THR A 438 42.55 32.51 24.48
CA THR A 438 43.64 32.58 23.49
C THR A 438 44.91 31.87 23.98
N ARG A 439 44.80 30.61 24.42
CA ARG A 439 46.00 29.79 24.71
C ARG A 439 45.91 28.30 24.41
N ASN A 440 44.76 27.77 23.97
CA ASN A 440 44.63 26.35 23.61
C ASN A 440 44.23 26.09 22.15
N LEU A 441 44.31 27.09 21.27
CA LEU A 441 44.07 26.95 19.83
C LEU A 441 45.36 26.90 19.00
N SER A 442 46.39 26.29 19.56
CA SER A 442 47.66 26.07 18.85
C SER A 442 48.33 24.79 19.35
N LEU A 443 47.76 23.63 19.02
CA LEU A 443 48.45 22.35 18.86
C LEU A 443 47.55 21.40 18.05
N CYS A 444 48.09 20.86 16.95
CA CYS A 444 47.52 19.86 16.04
C CYS A 444 46.63 20.34 14.86
N LYS A 445 47.23 21.16 13.98
CA LYS A 445 47.25 20.86 12.54
C LYS A 445 48.67 20.45 12.16
N ILE A 446 48.84 19.73 11.03
CA ILE A 446 50.02 18.99 10.51
C ILE A 446 49.83 17.49 10.82
N LYS A 447 49.60 16.55 9.90
CA LYS A 447 50.02 16.40 8.49
C LYS A 447 49.10 15.40 7.77
N LEU A 448 48.82 15.65 6.49
CA LEU A 448 48.41 14.66 5.48
C LEU A 448 49.66 13.94 4.92
N GLN A 449 49.43 12.74 4.37
CA GLN A 449 50.12 12.02 3.27
C GLN A 449 50.70 10.62 3.59
N ASP A 450 50.07 9.64 2.92
CA ASP A 450 50.60 8.56 2.09
C ASP A 450 51.57 7.50 2.64
N THR A 451 51.17 6.21 2.59
CA THR A 451 51.53 5.26 1.51
C THR A 451 51.19 3.79 1.87
N ASN A 452 50.56 3.10 0.88
CA ASN A 452 50.60 1.67 0.51
C ASN A 452 50.59 0.50 1.52
N GLY A 453 49.68 -0.47 1.27
CA GLY A 453 50.04 -1.89 1.35
C GLY A 453 48.97 -2.94 1.72
N ASN A 454 48.36 -3.55 0.70
CA ASN A 454 48.03 -5.00 0.57
C ASN A 454 46.78 -5.65 1.26
N ARG A 455 45.98 -6.28 0.36
CA ARG A 455 45.22 -7.57 0.42
C ARG A 455 44.01 -7.78 1.36
N ARG A 456 42.85 -7.81 0.68
CA ARG A 456 41.80 -8.87 0.57
C ARG A 456 41.37 -9.72 1.80
N ASN A 457 40.03 -9.76 1.91
CA ASN A 457 39.13 -10.82 2.40
C ASN A 457 39.05 -11.06 3.91
N GLU A 458 37.90 -10.74 4.53
CA GLU A 458 36.96 -11.74 5.07
C GLU A 458 35.67 -11.09 5.65
N THR A 459 34.58 -11.45 4.98
CA THR A 459 33.22 -11.83 5.41
C THR A 459 32.83 -11.88 6.91
N HIS A 460 31.52 -11.69 7.11
CA HIS A 460 30.66 -12.08 8.25
C HIS A 460 30.63 -11.14 9.47
N CYS A 461 29.49 -10.50 9.76
CA CYS A 461 28.20 -11.02 10.23
C CYS A 461 28.12 -11.00 11.77
N CYS A 462 27.11 -10.28 12.21
CA CYS A 462 26.45 -10.24 13.50
C CYS A 462 26.75 -11.44 14.44
N HIS A 463 27.25 -11.15 15.63
CA HIS A 463 27.05 -12.03 16.79
C HIS A 463 26.78 -11.20 18.04
N TRP A 464 25.60 -11.39 18.60
CA TRP A 464 25.25 -11.07 19.98
C TRP A 464 26.00 -12.01 20.92
N ILE A 465 26.35 -11.59 22.15
CA ILE A 465 26.25 -12.39 23.38
C ILE A 465 26.53 -11.53 24.63
N PHE A 466 25.70 -11.77 25.65
CA PHE A 466 25.81 -11.36 27.05
C PHE A 466 27.14 -11.76 27.71
N ASN A 467 27.69 -10.94 28.61
CA ASN A 467 27.78 -11.30 30.03
C ASN A 467 28.33 -10.19 30.93
N ASN A 468 27.83 -10.21 32.17
CA ASN A 468 28.29 -9.49 33.34
C ASN A 468 29.78 -9.73 33.60
N ASP A 469 30.53 -8.69 33.98
CA ASP A 469 31.18 -8.69 35.29
C ASP A 469 31.61 -7.28 35.74
N SER A 470 31.95 -7.23 37.02
CA SER A 470 31.78 -6.13 37.96
C SER A 470 33.04 -5.30 38.24
N ASN A 471 32.82 -4.12 38.85
CA ASN A 471 33.76 -3.18 39.47
C ASN A 471 34.55 -2.21 38.56
N ILE A 472 34.20 -0.90 38.61
CA ILE A 472 34.94 0.13 39.36
C ILE A 472 34.18 1.49 39.31
N LYS A 473 34.07 2.05 40.52
CA LYS A 473 33.51 3.30 41.07
C LYS A 473 33.65 4.57 40.22
N GLU A 474 32.54 5.24 39.93
CA GLU A 474 32.03 6.51 40.51
C GLU A 474 32.83 7.78 40.17
N GLU A 475 32.25 8.64 39.31
CA GLU A 475 32.12 10.08 39.60
C GLU A 475 30.99 10.74 38.77
N LYS A 476 30.28 11.66 39.42
CA LYS A 476 28.91 12.16 39.13
C LYS A 476 28.75 12.87 37.78
N LYS A 477 27.74 12.45 36.98
CA LYS A 477 27.13 13.26 35.90
C LYS A 477 25.64 12.94 35.69
N LEU A 478 24.80 13.89 36.13
CA LEU A 478 23.51 14.32 35.58
C LEU A 478 22.51 13.25 35.09
N ASP A 479 21.75 12.68 36.04
CA ASP A 479 20.52 11.91 35.81
C ASP A 479 19.34 12.81 35.41
N LEU A 480 18.87 12.71 34.17
CA LEU A 480 17.51 13.15 33.81
C LEU A 480 16.83 12.30 32.70
N ALA A 481 17.53 11.35 32.09
CA ALA A 481 16.99 10.48 31.03
C ALA A 481 16.50 9.10 31.53
N THR A 482 16.90 8.69 32.73
CA THR A 482 16.63 7.38 33.34
C THR A 482 15.24 7.30 34.01
N ASN A 483 14.68 8.45 34.41
CA ASN A 483 13.34 8.50 35.03
C ASN A 483 12.19 8.41 34.03
N SER A 484 12.36 8.87 32.80
CA SER A 484 11.32 8.77 31.76
C SER A 484 11.12 7.32 31.27
N VAL A 485 12.22 6.58 31.10
CA VAL A 485 12.17 5.15 30.69
C VAL A 485 11.67 4.27 31.83
N SER A 486 12.00 4.57 33.09
CA SER A 486 11.50 3.81 34.25
C SER A 486 10.02 4.06 34.55
N LEU A 487 9.51 5.28 34.29
CA LEU A 487 8.08 5.61 34.40
C LEU A 487 7.25 4.97 33.28
N ILE A 488 7.78 4.87 32.06
CA ILE A 488 7.13 4.17 30.93
C ILE A 488 7.08 2.66 31.23
N ASN A 489 8.18 2.07 31.72
CA ASN A 489 8.22 0.64 32.06
C ASN A 489 7.37 0.29 33.30
N LYS A 490 7.28 1.16 34.32
CA LYS A 490 6.34 1.00 35.45
C LYS A 490 4.88 1.20 35.03
N ARG A 491 4.57 2.10 34.09
CA ARG A 491 3.21 2.21 33.53
C ARG A 491 2.84 1.00 32.68
N ASN A 492 3.77 0.47 31.89
CA ASN A 492 3.55 -0.73 31.08
C ASN A 492 3.35 -1.99 31.94
N SER A 493 3.97 -2.09 33.13
CA SER A 493 3.69 -3.19 34.07
C SER A 493 2.33 -3.06 34.77
N VAL A 494 1.89 -1.83 35.08
CA VAL A 494 0.56 -1.56 35.66
C VAL A 494 -0.58 -1.70 34.62
N ILE A 495 -0.32 -1.39 33.35
CA ILE A 495 -1.26 -1.64 32.23
C ILE A 495 -1.37 -3.14 31.93
N ARG A 496 -0.26 -3.89 32.01
CA ARG A 496 -0.26 -5.36 31.86
C ARG A 496 -1.14 -6.08 32.90
N GLN A 497 -1.33 -5.51 34.09
CA GLN A 497 -2.09 -6.14 35.16
C GLN A 497 -3.61 -5.90 35.13
N LYS A 498 -4.17 -5.11 34.18
CA LYS A 498 -5.56 -4.62 34.33
C LYS A 498 -6.48 -4.60 33.10
N ARG A 499 -6.29 -5.44 32.08
CA ARG A 499 -7.30 -5.60 31.01
C ARG A 499 -7.50 -7.06 30.58
N LYS A 500 -8.23 -7.85 31.38
CA LYS A 500 -9.00 -8.95 30.80
C LYS A 500 -10.06 -8.29 29.92
N ILE A 501 -10.01 -8.53 28.61
CA ILE A 501 -11.11 -8.14 27.72
C ILE A 501 -12.24 -9.12 28.04
N ASP A 502 -13.28 -8.63 28.70
CA ASP A 502 -14.36 -9.43 29.29
C ASP A 502 -15.35 -9.89 28.19
N VAL A 503 -14.83 -10.65 27.22
CA VAL A 503 -15.66 -11.39 26.26
C VAL A 503 -16.13 -12.65 26.98
N LYS A 504 -17.34 -12.57 27.54
CA LYS A 504 -17.97 -13.66 28.30
C LYS A 504 -18.29 -14.85 27.39
N THR A 505 -17.36 -15.79 27.28
CA THR A 505 -17.63 -17.20 26.92
C THR A 505 -17.36 -18.09 28.12
N SER A 506 -18.27 -19.04 28.39
CA SER A 506 -18.06 -20.03 29.45
C SER A 506 -16.75 -20.79 29.25
N ASN A 507 -15.91 -20.75 30.28
CA ASN A 507 -14.68 -21.53 30.55
C ASN A 507 -13.31 -21.08 30.00
N ASN A 508 -13.17 -20.06 29.13
CA ASN A 508 -11.84 -19.45 28.88
C ASN A 508 -11.97 -18.10 28.12
N PRO A 509 -11.55 -16.95 28.67
CA PRO A 509 -11.63 -15.65 27.97
C PRO A 509 -10.54 -15.52 26.89
N LEU A 510 -10.83 -14.77 25.82
CA LEU A 510 -9.86 -14.42 24.78
C LEU A 510 -8.68 -13.64 25.41
N SER A 511 -7.46 -14.16 25.31
CA SER A 511 -6.28 -13.47 25.83
C SER A 511 -5.88 -12.30 24.92
N ILE A 512 -5.14 -11.33 25.48
CA ILE A 512 -4.60 -10.19 24.72
C ILE A 512 -3.68 -10.67 23.59
N GLU A 513 -2.87 -11.71 23.84
CA GLU A 513 -1.98 -12.31 22.83
C GLU A 513 -2.78 -12.94 21.69
N GLN A 514 -3.83 -13.72 22.01
CA GLN A 514 -4.71 -14.30 21.01
C GLN A 514 -5.42 -13.23 20.18
N LEU A 515 -5.86 -12.14 20.81
CA LEU A 515 -6.45 -11.01 20.10
C LEU A 515 -5.44 -10.34 19.16
N ARG A 516 -4.19 -10.16 19.60
CA ARG A 516 -3.10 -9.61 18.77
C ARG A 516 -2.79 -10.47 17.56
N VAL A 517 -2.83 -11.80 17.70
CA VAL A 517 -2.68 -12.72 16.55
C VAL A 517 -3.74 -12.46 15.48
N LEU A 518 -5.00 -12.31 15.89
CA LEU A 518 -6.09 -11.99 14.95
C LEU A 518 -5.92 -10.60 14.33
N GLN A 519 -5.55 -9.60 15.14
CA GLN A 519 -5.30 -8.22 14.69
C GLN A 519 -4.18 -8.16 13.65
N ASN A 520 -3.03 -8.79 13.93
CA ASN A 520 -1.90 -8.86 13.00
C ASN A 520 -2.28 -9.53 11.69
N TYR A 521 -3.02 -10.64 11.74
CA TYR A 521 -3.47 -11.33 10.53
C TYR A 521 -4.40 -10.46 9.67
N LEU A 522 -5.29 -9.69 10.30
CA LEU A 522 -6.21 -8.80 9.59
C LEU A 522 -5.48 -7.58 9.01
N LEU A 523 -4.51 -7.01 9.72
CA LEU A 523 -3.62 -5.97 9.18
C LEU A 523 -2.81 -6.49 8.00
N PHE A 524 -2.16 -7.65 8.12
CA PHE A 524 -1.48 -8.32 7.02
C PHE A 524 -2.42 -8.52 5.82
N SER A 525 -3.65 -8.98 6.06
CA SER A 525 -4.66 -9.18 5.02
C SER A 525 -5.08 -7.87 4.35
N THR A 526 -5.14 -6.75 5.08
CA THR A 526 -5.35 -5.41 4.53
C THR A 526 -4.18 -4.98 3.65
N ALA A 527 -2.94 -5.11 4.13
CA ALA A 527 -1.73 -4.72 3.38
C ALA A 527 -1.55 -5.55 2.09
N ARG A 528 -1.88 -6.83 2.14
CA ARG A 528 -1.82 -7.73 0.96
C ARG A 528 -2.81 -7.33 -0.14
N ASP A 529 -3.96 -6.80 0.22
CA ASP A 529 -5.06 -6.53 -0.72
C ASP A 529 -5.19 -5.04 -1.09
N CYS A 530 -4.28 -4.18 -0.64
CA CYS A 530 -4.25 -2.75 -0.97
C CYS A 530 -3.87 -2.49 -2.44
N SER A 531 -4.04 -1.24 -2.87
CA SER A 531 -3.65 -0.77 -4.21
C SER A 531 -2.75 0.46 -4.10
N ILE A 532 -1.64 0.47 -4.83
CA ILE A 532 -0.70 1.60 -4.95
C ILE A 532 -1.06 2.36 -6.21
N LEU A 533 -1.33 3.66 -6.10
CA LEU A 533 -1.58 4.56 -7.22
C LEU A 533 -0.41 5.53 -7.33
N MET A 534 0.22 5.59 -8.50
CA MET A 534 1.33 6.50 -8.79
C MET A 534 0.93 7.41 -9.93
N ALA A 535 0.78 8.70 -9.68
CA ALA A 535 0.43 9.70 -10.68
C ALA A 535 1.69 10.42 -11.18
N PHE A 536 1.76 10.65 -12.49
CA PHE A 536 2.91 11.15 -13.22
C PHE A 536 2.52 12.25 -14.19
N ARG A 537 3.33 13.31 -14.27
CA ARG A 537 3.24 14.35 -15.30
C ARG A 537 4.64 14.77 -15.71
N GLU A 538 4.88 14.91 -17.01
CA GLU A 538 6.18 15.39 -17.51
C GLU A 538 6.47 16.81 -16.98
N PHE A 539 7.71 17.06 -16.60
CA PHE A 539 8.15 18.27 -15.92
C PHE A 539 9.38 18.84 -16.59
N ASP A 540 9.38 20.16 -16.85
CA ASP A 540 10.59 20.88 -17.25
C ASP A 540 11.16 21.63 -16.03
N PRO A 541 12.33 21.21 -15.50
CA PRO A 541 12.97 21.87 -14.36
C PRO A 541 13.25 23.36 -14.55
N ASN A 542 13.32 23.84 -15.80
CA ASN A 542 13.63 25.24 -16.09
C ASN A 542 12.42 26.17 -15.94
N THR A 543 11.20 25.63 -15.94
CA THR A 543 9.95 26.41 -15.97
C THR A 543 9.27 26.62 -14.62
N SER A 544 9.70 25.95 -13.54
CA SER A 544 8.95 25.98 -12.28
C SER A 544 9.82 25.78 -11.04
N SER A 545 9.87 26.80 -10.19
CA SER A 545 10.72 26.86 -8.99
C SER A 545 10.04 26.36 -7.69
N ASN A 546 8.74 26.04 -7.72
CA ASN A 546 7.95 25.80 -6.50
C ASN A 546 7.64 24.31 -6.21
N VAL A 547 8.18 23.36 -6.97
CA VAL A 547 7.91 21.93 -6.74
C VAL A 547 8.98 21.30 -5.85
N PRO A 548 8.63 20.57 -4.77
CA PRO A 548 9.63 19.92 -3.94
C PRO A 548 10.42 18.87 -4.72
N SER A 549 11.76 18.88 -4.57
CA SER A 549 12.67 17.99 -5.31
C SER A 549 12.38 16.50 -5.11
N ASP A 550 11.80 16.13 -3.97
CA ASP A 550 11.47 14.73 -3.65
C ASP A 550 10.37 14.16 -4.54
N HIS A 551 9.55 15.04 -5.14
CA HIS A 551 8.50 14.66 -6.09
C HIS A 551 8.99 14.64 -7.55
N VAL A 552 10.25 14.96 -7.82
CA VAL A 552 10.81 14.97 -9.17
C VAL A 552 11.62 13.69 -9.41
N ILE A 553 11.23 12.91 -10.41
CA ILE A 553 11.90 11.68 -10.83
C ILE A 553 12.62 11.94 -12.16
N LYS A 554 13.95 11.84 -12.16
CA LYS A 554 14.79 11.88 -13.38
C LYS A 554 14.94 10.47 -13.95
N ILE A 555 14.58 10.28 -15.22
CA ILE A 555 14.73 9.00 -15.93
C ILE A 555 15.96 8.99 -16.83
N SER A 556 16.20 10.09 -17.54
CA SER A 556 17.37 10.28 -18.40
C SER A 556 17.73 11.77 -18.46
N GLU A 557 18.81 12.12 -19.14
CA GLU A 557 19.10 13.52 -19.43
C GLU A 557 17.93 14.17 -20.19
N GLY A 558 17.44 15.30 -19.67
CA GLY A 558 16.31 16.04 -20.23
C GLY A 558 14.91 15.49 -19.91
N LEU A 559 14.76 14.31 -19.31
CA LEU A 559 13.44 13.71 -19.05
C LEU A 559 13.15 13.60 -17.56
N HIS A 560 12.28 14.47 -17.07
CA HIS A 560 11.88 14.57 -15.67
C HIS A 560 10.36 14.44 -15.53
N TYR A 561 9.92 13.82 -14.44
CA TYR A 561 8.51 13.65 -14.11
C TYR A 561 8.23 14.15 -12.71
N LEU A 562 7.11 14.85 -12.54
CA LEU A 562 6.48 14.95 -11.23
C LEU A 562 5.81 13.62 -10.92
N ALA A 563 5.99 13.15 -9.70
CA ALA A 563 5.40 11.92 -9.20
C ALA A 563 4.74 12.14 -7.83
N ASN A 564 3.57 11.53 -7.64
CA ASN A 564 2.94 11.40 -6.33
C ASN A 564 2.36 10.01 -6.14
N VAL A 565 2.39 9.51 -4.91
CA VAL A 565 1.97 8.15 -4.58
C VAL A 565 0.86 8.18 -3.53
N GLY A 566 -0.20 7.41 -3.75
CA GLY A 566 -1.26 7.17 -2.78
C GLY A 566 -1.55 5.68 -2.65
N VAL A 567 -1.91 5.21 -1.46
CA VAL A 567 -2.35 3.84 -1.21
C VAL A 567 -3.85 3.85 -0.88
N SER A 568 -4.58 2.95 -1.52
CA SER A 568 -6.03 2.78 -1.36
C SER A 568 -6.41 1.32 -1.06
N ASP A 569 -7.71 1.05 -0.92
CA ASP A 569 -8.25 -0.26 -0.52
C ASP A 569 -7.81 -0.74 0.89
N LEU A 570 -7.68 0.21 1.82
CA LEU A 570 -7.15 0.00 3.18
C LEU A 570 -8.24 -0.21 4.25
N ASP A 571 -9.41 -0.72 3.84
CA ASP A 571 -10.50 -0.98 4.77
C ASP A 571 -10.14 -2.04 5.79
N PRO A 572 -10.70 -1.95 7.02
CA PRO A 572 -10.67 -3.05 7.96
C PRO A 572 -11.30 -4.29 7.34
N LYS A 573 -10.54 -5.40 7.32
CA LYS A 573 -11.03 -6.70 6.85
C LYS A 573 -11.97 -7.30 7.91
N SER A 574 -13.14 -7.76 7.48
CA SER A 574 -14.01 -8.48 8.41
C SER A 574 -13.30 -9.71 8.97
N VAL A 575 -13.45 -9.97 10.28
CA VAL A 575 -12.88 -11.13 10.97
C VAL A 575 -13.30 -12.46 10.32
N ARG A 576 -14.47 -12.47 9.67
CA ARG A 576 -14.98 -13.63 8.90
C ARG A 576 -14.16 -13.95 7.65
N CYS A 577 -13.22 -13.10 7.24
CA CYS A 577 -12.33 -13.41 6.12
C CYS A 577 -11.39 -14.58 6.44
N ILE A 578 -11.09 -14.83 7.71
CA ILE A 578 -10.21 -15.93 8.16
C ILE A 578 -10.75 -17.28 7.69
N GLU A 579 -12.05 -17.52 7.88
CA GLU A 579 -12.72 -18.73 7.39
C GLU A 579 -12.69 -18.83 5.86
N LYS A 580 -12.96 -17.72 5.17
CA LYS A 580 -12.94 -17.67 3.70
C LYS A 580 -11.54 -17.94 3.13
N HIS A 581 -10.49 -17.45 3.77
CA HIS A 581 -9.11 -17.72 3.37
C HIS A 581 -8.76 -19.19 3.57
N ARG A 582 -9.15 -19.79 4.71
CA ARG A 582 -8.92 -21.22 4.97
C ARG A 582 -9.54 -22.10 3.87
N LEU A 583 -10.81 -21.86 3.53
CA LEU A 583 -11.52 -22.63 2.49
C LEU A 583 -10.83 -22.47 1.14
N ARG A 584 -10.50 -21.24 0.76
CA ARG A 584 -9.86 -20.94 -0.52
C ARG A 584 -8.51 -21.63 -0.71
N ASP A 585 -7.71 -21.75 0.35
CA ASP A 585 -6.39 -22.38 0.23
C ASP A 585 -6.48 -23.87 -0.12
N VAL A 586 -7.52 -24.57 0.36
CA VAL A 586 -7.81 -25.96 -0.03
C VAL A 586 -8.18 -26.04 -1.51
N ASP A 587 -9.05 -25.13 -1.96
CA ASP A 587 -9.46 -25.07 -3.37
C ASP A 587 -8.28 -24.75 -4.29
N ILE A 588 -7.35 -23.90 -3.85
CA ILE A 588 -6.12 -23.57 -4.57
C ILE A 588 -5.26 -24.81 -4.78
N LEU A 589 -4.98 -25.60 -3.74
CA LEU A 589 -4.15 -26.81 -3.88
C LEU A 589 -4.82 -27.86 -4.77
N ASN A 590 -6.14 -28.03 -4.66
CA ASN A 590 -6.88 -28.90 -5.55
C ASN A 590 -6.83 -28.44 -7.01
N ALA A 591 -6.87 -27.13 -7.26
CA ALA A 591 -6.72 -26.58 -8.60
C ALA A 591 -5.29 -26.78 -9.15
N VAL A 592 -4.27 -26.56 -8.33
CA VAL A 592 -2.86 -26.84 -8.69
C VAL A 592 -2.70 -28.29 -9.15
N ILE A 593 -3.22 -29.24 -8.37
CA ILE A 593 -3.13 -30.66 -8.69
C ILE A 593 -3.79 -30.94 -10.04
N GLN A 594 -5.05 -30.55 -10.23
CA GLN A 594 -5.80 -30.89 -11.44
C GLN A 594 -5.20 -30.27 -12.70
N VAL A 595 -4.89 -28.97 -12.66
CA VAL A 595 -4.31 -28.26 -13.81
C VAL A 595 -2.97 -28.86 -14.20
N LEU A 596 -2.09 -29.15 -13.24
CA LEU A 596 -0.78 -29.72 -13.57
C LEU A 596 -0.84 -31.19 -13.98
N GLU A 597 -1.81 -31.98 -13.50
CA GLU A 597 -2.03 -33.35 -13.98
C GLU A 597 -2.41 -33.34 -15.46
N GLU A 598 -3.29 -32.43 -15.86
CA GLU A 598 -3.69 -32.22 -17.25
C GLU A 598 -2.51 -31.75 -18.11
N GLU A 599 -1.76 -30.72 -17.66
CA GLU A 599 -0.59 -30.21 -18.39
C GLU A 599 0.48 -31.31 -18.59
N LEU A 600 0.78 -32.11 -17.55
CA LEU A 600 1.78 -33.18 -17.64
C LEU A 600 1.30 -34.34 -18.51
N ALA A 601 0.01 -34.69 -18.48
CA ALA A 601 -0.57 -35.70 -19.36
C ALA A 601 -0.42 -35.29 -20.84
N LEU A 602 -0.70 -34.02 -21.17
CA LEU A 602 -0.54 -33.48 -22.51
C LEU A 602 0.93 -33.48 -22.97
N ARG A 603 1.87 -33.09 -22.11
CA ARG A 603 3.32 -33.12 -22.42
C ARG A 603 3.80 -34.54 -22.73
N ASN A 604 3.33 -35.53 -21.96
CA ASN A 604 3.69 -36.93 -22.17
C ASN A 604 3.13 -37.48 -23.49
N GLN A 605 1.89 -37.13 -23.84
CA GLN A 605 1.27 -37.50 -25.13
C GLN A 605 2.00 -36.88 -26.33
N GLY A 606 2.34 -35.58 -26.27
CA GLY A 606 3.10 -34.90 -27.33
C GLY A 606 4.53 -35.45 -27.52
N SER A 607 5.18 -35.87 -26.44
CA SER A 607 6.51 -36.51 -26.50
C SER A 607 6.47 -37.88 -27.20
N LEU A 608 5.41 -38.66 -26.96
CA LEU A 608 5.15 -39.95 -27.61
C LEU A 608 4.85 -39.82 -29.11
N GLU A 609 4.11 -38.79 -29.53
CA GLU A 609 3.85 -38.50 -30.94
C GLU A 609 5.08 -37.96 -31.67
N GLY A 610 5.87 -37.09 -31.03
CA GLY A 610 7.14 -36.60 -31.57
C GLY A 610 8.17 -37.73 -31.78
N HIS A 611 8.25 -38.70 -30.85
CA HIS A 611 9.10 -39.89 -31.03
C HIS A 611 8.63 -40.77 -32.19
N LYS A 612 7.32 -40.93 -32.41
CA LYS A 612 6.79 -41.70 -33.55
C LYS A 612 7.10 -41.02 -34.89
N GLN A 613 7.01 -39.69 -34.97
CA GLN A 613 7.38 -38.94 -36.18
C GLN A 613 8.90 -38.99 -36.45
N HIS A 614 9.73 -38.93 -35.41
CA HIS A 614 11.18 -39.03 -35.55
C HIS A 614 11.65 -40.43 -35.98
N ILE A 615 10.98 -41.50 -35.54
CA ILE A 615 11.25 -42.87 -36.01
C ILE A 615 10.80 -43.04 -37.47
N SER A 616 9.69 -42.43 -37.90
CA SER A 616 9.25 -42.49 -39.30
C SER A 616 10.20 -41.76 -40.26
N LYS A 617 10.81 -40.63 -39.84
CA LYS A 617 11.75 -39.85 -40.66
C LYS A 617 13.19 -40.41 -40.69
N CYS A 618 13.53 -41.32 -39.80
CA CYS A 618 14.81 -42.04 -39.84
C CYS A 618 14.71 -43.41 -40.53
N SER A 619 13.52 -43.75 -41.03
CA SER A 619 13.25 -45.01 -41.74
C SER A 619 13.07 -44.83 -43.26
N ASP A 620 13.22 -43.59 -43.75
CA ASP A 620 13.40 -43.21 -45.16
C ASP A 620 14.83 -42.70 -45.34
#